data_AF-A0A3D3CHC0-F1
#
_entry.id   AF-A0A3D3CHC0-F1
#
_cell.length_a   1.000
_cell.length_b   1.000
_cell.length_c   1.000
_cell.angle_alpha   90.00
_cell.angle_beta   90.00
_cell.angle_gamma   90.00
#
_symmetry.space_group_name_H-M   'P 1'
#
loop_
_entity.id
_entity.type
_entity.pdbx_description
1 polymer ?
#
loop_
_entity_poly.entity_id
_entity_poly.type
_entity_poly.pdbx_seq_one_letter_code
_entity_poly.pdbx_strand_id
1 'polypeptide(L)'
;MMKRVQREEYRQCRAGFALVETMIALVILAVALLTLAMVPLMTSKVGIQTARRERATALAVQTLDVLEAGAANEAVDRSEVVSGDYTILSVKPAYGAANYRAAVTVTWGGVTGATSLTMERDLSKFSDLTRGTK
;
A
#
# COMPACT_ATOMS: atom_id res chain seq x y z
N MET A 1 45.25 37.12 48.21
CA MET A 1 44.34 36.05 48.67
C MET A 1 42.91 36.16 48.09
N MET A 2 42.43 37.36 47.71
CA MET A 2 41.06 37.58 47.16
C MET A 2 40.75 36.96 45.79
N LYS A 3 41.74 36.52 44.99
CA LYS A 3 41.49 35.91 43.66
C LYS A 3 41.02 34.45 43.70
N ARG A 4 41.16 33.74 44.84
CA ARG A 4 40.77 32.32 44.93
C ARG A 4 39.28 32.13 45.19
N VAL A 5 38.67 32.99 46.03
CA VAL A 5 37.24 32.91 46.39
C VAL A 5 36.33 33.18 45.18
N GLN A 6 36.68 34.16 44.34
CA GLN A 6 35.88 34.44 43.13
C GLN A 6 35.97 33.36 42.04
N ARG A 7 36.98 32.48 42.06
CA ARG A 7 37.07 31.39 41.07
C ARG A 7 36.12 30.24 41.35
N GLU A 8 35.68 30.06 42.60
CA GLU A 8 34.79 28.96 42.98
C GLU A 8 33.32 29.29 42.66
N GLU A 9 32.86 30.51 42.95
CA GLU A 9 31.50 30.95 42.59
C GLU A 9 31.23 30.91 41.07
N TYR A 10 32.20 31.35 40.25
CA TYR A 10 32.08 31.26 38.78
C TYR A 10 32.06 29.81 38.28
N ARG A 11 32.60 28.85 39.03
CA ARG A 11 32.63 27.43 38.64
C ARG A 11 31.29 26.76 38.95
N GLN A 12 30.64 27.13 40.05
CA GLN A 12 29.28 26.66 40.39
C GLN A 12 28.22 27.16 39.40
N CYS A 13 28.26 28.44 39.00
CA CYS A 13 27.33 28.96 37.98
C CYS A 13 27.53 28.29 36.61
N ARG A 14 28.76 27.93 36.25
CA ARG A 14 29.07 27.19 35.01
C ARG A 14 28.60 25.73 35.04
N ALA A 15 28.69 25.07 36.19
CA ALA A 15 28.25 23.68 36.34
C ALA A 15 26.73 23.54 36.28
N GLY A 16 25.98 24.47 36.90
CA GLY A 16 24.52 24.49 36.81
C GLY A 16 24.02 24.78 35.39
N PHE A 17 24.68 25.69 34.68
CA PHE A 17 24.36 26.01 33.29
C PHE A 17 24.66 24.84 32.34
N ALA A 18 25.79 24.15 32.53
CA ALA A 18 26.14 22.97 31.75
C ALA A 18 25.16 21.79 31.96
N LEU A 19 24.61 21.65 33.18
CA LEU A 19 23.62 20.61 33.47
C LEU A 19 22.29 20.88 32.74
N VAL A 20 21.81 22.13 32.74
CA VAL A 20 20.60 22.50 31.99
C VAL A 20 20.82 22.34 30.49
N GLU A 21 21.99 22.75 29.98
CA GLU A 21 22.34 22.62 28.55
C GLU A 21 22.36 21.16 28.09
N THR A 22 23.00 20.28 28.87
CA THR A 22 22.99 18.83 28.60
C THR A 22 21.60 18.23 28.72
N MET A 23 20.76 18.68 29.65
CA MET A 23 19.38 18.24 29.77
C MET A 23 18.55 18.63 28.53
N ILE A 24 18.70 19.86 28.06
CA ILE A 24 18.04 20.32 26.82
C ILE A 24 18.54 19.53 25.62
N ALA A 25 19.86 19.30 25.51
CA ALA A 25 20.43 18.49 24.44
C ALA A 25 19.89 17.05 24.46
N LEU A 26 19.74 16.45 25.64
CA LEU A 26 19.15 15.12 25.80
C LEU A 26 17.68 15.08 25.41
N VAL A 27 16.89 16.11 25.73
CA VAL A 27 15.48 16.20 25.32
C VAL A 27 15.36 16.33 23.80
N ILE A 28 16.18 17.19 23.18
CA ILE A 28 16.21 17.35 21.72
C ILE A 28 16.62 16.03 21.06
N LEU A 29 17.64 15.35 21.59
CA LEU A 29 18.08 14.04 21.10
C LEU A 29 16.98 12.99 21.23
N ALA A 30 16.28 12.94 22.36
CA ALA A 30 15.20 11.98 22.60
C ALA A 30 14.04 12.17 21.60
N VAL A 31 13.64 13.41 21.34
CA VAL A 31 12.60 13.70 20.34
C VAL A 31 13.08 13.31 18.93
N ALA A 32 14.33 13.60 18.58
CA ALA A 32 14.90 13.21 17.29
C ALA A 32 14.96 11.68 17.10
N LEU A 33 15.28 10.93 18.16
CA LEU A 33 15.28 9.46 18.12
C LEU A 33 13.86 8.89 17.98
N LEU A 34 12.88 9.50 18.64
CA LEU A 34 11.48 9.06 18.54
C LEU A 34 10.94 9.18 17.12
N THR A 35 11.24 10.30 16.44
CA THR A 35 10.81 10.51 15.05
C THR A 35 11.48 9.51 14.11
N LEU A 36 12.80 9.31 14.24
CA LEU A 36 13.56 8.32 13.47
C LEU A 36 13.02 6.89 13.64
N ALA A 37 12.58 6.53 14.84
CA ALA A 37 12.02 5.21 15.12
C ALA A 37 10.62 4.98 14.51
N MET A 38 9.83 6.03 14.29
CA MET A 38 8.50 5.90 13.68
C MET A 38 8.51 5.70 12.16
N VAL A 39 9.54 6.20 11.47
CA VAL A 39 9.62 6.17 10.00
C VAL A 39 9.57 4.74 9.42
N PRO A 40 10.34 3.75 9.92
CA PRO A 40 10.30 2.39 9.39
C PRO A 40 8.92 1.73 9.53
N LEU A 41 8.22 2.00 10.64
CA LEU A 41 6.90 1.41 10.92
C LEU A 41 5.85 1.84 9.89
N MET A 42 5.89 3.10 9.47
CA MET A 42 5.00 3.60 8.41
C MET A 42 5.37 3.02 7.05
N THR A 43 6.67 3.00 6.71
CA THR A 43 7.16 2.51 5.41
C THR A 43 6.84 1.02 5.21
N SER A 44 6.98 0.18 6.23
CA SER A 44 6.66 -1.25 6.12
C SER A 44 5.17 -1.50 5.84
N LYS A 45 4.27 -0.75 6.48
CA LYS A 45 2.83 -0.87 6.24
C LYS A 45 2.46 -0.50 4.80
N VAL A 46 3.00 0.62 4.30
CA VAL A 46 2.76 1.08 2.93
C VAL A 46 3.33 0.10 1.92
N GLY A 47 4.57 -0.39 2.13
CA GLY A 47 5.22 -1.34 1.22
C GLY A 47 4.41 -2.64 1.04
N ILE A 48 3.89 -3.20 2.13
CA ILE A 48 3.08 -4.44 2.07
C ILE A 48 1.75 -4.17 1.35
N GLN A 49 1.10 -3.03 1.61
CA GLN A 49 -0.15 -2.67 0.93
C GLN A 49 0.06 -2.48 -0.58
N THR A 50 1.15 -1.80 -0.96
CA THR A 50 1.50 -1.60 -2.37
C THR A 50 1.76 -2.93 -3.07
N ALA A 51 2.56 -3.83 -2.50
CA ALA A 51 2.84 -5.14 -3.09
C ALA A 51 1.56 -6.00 -3.27
N ARG A 52 0.65 -5.98 -2.28
CA ARG A 52 -0.64 -6.69 -2.38
C ARG A 52 -1.53 -6.08 -3.47
N ARG A 53 -1.55 -4.75 -3.56
CA ARG A 53 -2.32 -4.04 -4.59
C ARG A 53 -1.76 -4.31 -5.98
N GLU A 54 -0.45 -4.29 -6.17
CA GLU A 54 0.21 -4.62 -7.44
C GLU A 54 -0.16 -6.04 -7.88
N ARG A 55 -0.10 -7.00 -6.95
CA ARG A 55 -0.52 -8.38 -7.24
C ARG A 55 -2.00 -8.47 -7.59
N ALA A 56 -2.88 -7.78 -6.85
CA ALA A 56 -4.31 -7.73 -7.15
C ALA A 56 -4.58 -7.09 -8.53
N THR A 57 -3.86 -6.03 -8.90
CA THR A 57 -3.97 -5.42 -10.23
C THR A 57 -3.51 -6.36 -11.33
N ALA A 58 -2.40 -7.09 -11.13
CA ALA A 58 -1.91 -8.05 -12.11
C ALA A 58 -2.91 -9.19 -12.33
N LEU A 59 -3.51 -9.72 -11.25
CA LEU A 59 -4.55 -10.74 -11.31
C LEU A 59 -5.82 -10.23 -12.00
N ALA A 60 -6.25 -9.00 -11.70
CA ALA A 60 -7.41 -8.38 -12.33
C ALA A 60 -7.19 -8.24 -13.84
N VAL A 61 -6.05 -7.70 -14.26
CA VAL A 61 -5.70 -7.53 -15.68
C VAL A 61 -5.62 -8.88 -16.38
N GLN A 62 -4.93 -9.87 -15.80
CA GLN A 62 -4.84 -11.21 -16.38
C GLN A 62 -6.22 -11.85 -16.57
N THR A 63 -7.10 -11.73 -15.57
CA THR A 63 -8.46 -12.28 -15.64
C THR A 63 -9.28 -11.56 -16.70
N LEU A 64 -9.16 -10.24 -16.78
CA LEU A 64 -9.84 -9.41 -17.75
C LEU A 64 -9.40 -9.74 -19.19
N ASP A 65 -8.10 -9.99 -19.41
CA ASP A 65 -7.57 -10.42 -20.70
C ASP A 65 -8.08 -11.83 -21.10
N VAL A 66 -8.31 -12.72 -20.12
CA VAL A 66 -8.94 -14.03 -20.37
C VAL A 66 -10.42 -13.87 -20.74
N LEU A 67 -11.16 -13.00 -20.03
CA LEU A 67 -12.57 -12.72 -20.35
C LEU A 67 -12.71 -12.08 -21.73
N GLU A 68 -11.79 -11.19 -22.10
CA GLU A 68 -11.76 -10.51 -23.39
C GLU A 68 -11.44 -11.46 -24.55
N ALA A 69 -10.59 -12.45 -24.31
CA ALA A 69 -10.26 -13.50 -25.29
C ALA A 69 -11.36 -14.56 -25.46
N GLY A 70 -12.25 -14.72 -24.47
CA GLY A 70 -13.39 -15.63 -24.58
C GLY A 70 -14.39 -15.19 -25.65
N ALA A 71 -15.15 -16.13 -26.20
CA ALA A 71 -16.12 -15.85 -27.25
C ALA A 71 -17.14 -14.76 -26.82
N ALA A 72 -17.52 -13.88 -27.75
CA ALA A 72 -18.39 -12.73 -27.44
C ALA A 72 -19.81 -13.15 -26.98
N ASN A 73 -20.29 -14.30 -27.41
CA ASN A 73 -21.62 -14.82 -27.05
C ASN A 73 -21.63 -15.57 -25.72
N GLU A 74 -20.48 -15.78 -25.08
CA GLU A 74 -20.40 -16.45 -23.79
C GLU A 74 -20.56 -15.44 -22.65
N ALA A 75 -21.58 -15.66 -21.82
CA ALA A 75 -21.69 -15.01 -20.53
C ALA A 75 -20.85 -15.79 -19.50
N VAL A 76 -20.07 -15.06 -18.70
CA VAL A 76 -19.26 -15.63 -17.63
C VAL A 76 -19.66 -14.95 -16.33
N ASP A 77 -20.03 -15.74 -15.34
CA ASP A 77 -20.12 -15.30 -13.94
C ASP A 77 -19.40 -16.36 -13.11
N ARG A 78 -18.21 -16.00 -12.61
CA ARG A 78 -17.31 -16.93 -11.94
C ARG A 78 -16.71 -16.29 -10.70
N SER A 79 -16.70 -17.04 -9.61
CA SER A 79 -15.91 -16.72 -8.42
C SER A 79 -14.84 -17.78 -8.22
N GLU A 80 -13.59 -17.36 -8.04
CA GLU A 80 -12.45 -18.25 -7.87
C GLU A 80 -11.50 -17.72 -6.79
N VAL A 81 -11.02 -18.61 -5.93
CA VAL A 81 -10.01 -18.28 -4.91
C VAL A 81 -8.63 -18.57 -5.47
N VAL A 82 -7.85 -17.52 -5.72
CA VAL A 82 -6.52 -17.62 -6.31
C VAL A 82 -5.48 -17.33 -5.23
N SER A 83 -4.76 -18.37 -4.80
CA SER A 83 -3.69 -18.29 -3.77
C SER A 83 -4.15 -17.98 -2.33
N GLY A 84 -5.27 -18.55 -1.87
CA GLY A 84 -5.70 -18.59 -0.45
C GLY A 84 -6.13 -17.26 0.18
N ASP A 85 -5.49 -16.16 -0.20
CA ASP A 85 -5.69 -14.81 0.33
C ASP A 85 -6.43 -13.88 -0.63
N TYR A 86 -6.53 -14.24 -1.92
CA TYR A 86 -7.22 -13.46 -2.95
C TYR A 86 -8.44 -14.23 -3.47
N THR A 87 -9.57 -13.54 -3.54
CA THR A 87 -10.81 -14.04 -4.15
C THR A 87 -11.16 -13.14 -5.33
N ILE A 88 -11.32 -13.74 -6.50
CA ILE A 88 -11.63 -13.07 -7.75
C ILE A 88 -13.10 -13.35 -8.08
N LEU A 89 -13.83 -12.30 -8.44
CA LEU A 89 -15.18 -12.36 -9.00
C LEU A 89 -15.11 -11.77 -10.40
N SER A 90 -15.36 -12.58 -11.42
CA SER A 90 -15.35 -12.20 -12.83
C SER A 90 -16.74 -12.27 -13.42
N VAL A 91 -17.16 -11.17 -14.05
CA VAL A 91 -18.46 -11.03 -14.70
C VAL A 91 -18.24 -10.53 -16.12
N LYS A 92 -18.78 -11.25 -17.09
CA LYS A 92 -18.87 -10.88 -18.51
C LYS A 92 -20.28 -11.17 -19.00
N PRO A 93 -21.03 -10.17 -19.46
CA PRO A 93 -22.33 -10.38 -20.09
C PRO A 93 -22.17 -10.89 -21.53
N ALA A 94 -23.17 -11.60 -22.04
CA ALA A 94 -23.22 -11.99 -23.45
C ALA A 94 -23.39 -10.77 -24.36
N TYR A 95 -22.88 -10.88 -25.60
CA TYR A 95 -23.03 -9.86 -26.63
C TYR A 95 -24.50 -9.50 -26.89
N GLY A 96 -24.79 -8.20 -26.96
CA GLY A 96 -26.15 -7.67 -27.14
C GLY A 96 -26.83 -7.16 -25.86
N ALA A 97 -26.21 -7.36 -24.69
CA ALA A 97 -26.61 -6.67 -23.47
C ALA A 97 -26.36 -5.15 -23.60
N ALA A 98 -27.23 -4.33 -23.00
CA ALA A 98 -27.11 -2.86 -23.04
C ALA A 98 -25.76 -2.32 -22.53
N ASN A 99 -25.06 -3.09 -21.68
CA ASN A 99 -23.74 -2.78 -21.13
C ASN A 99 -22.80 -3.96 -21.37
N TYR A 100 -22.22 -4.09 -22.57
CA TYR A 100 -21.25 -5.15 -22.90
C TYR A 100 -19.87 -4.83 -22.31
N ARG A 101 -19.74 -4.99 -20.99
CA ARG A 101 -18.54 -4.70 -20.18
C ARG A 101 -18.12 -5.91 -19.37
N ALA A 102 -16.84 -6.25 -19.39
CA ALA A 102 -16.29 -7.18 -18.41
C ALA A 102 -15.97 -6.43 -17.12
N ALA A 103 -16.32 -7.02 -15.98
CA ALA A 103 -15.98 -6.54 -14.66
C ALA A 103 -15.23 -7.64 -13.91
N VAL A 104 -14.10 -7.29 -13.30
CA VAL A 104 -13.34 -8.18 -12.42
C VAL A 104 -13.17 -7.48 -11.09
N THR A 105 -13.64 -8.12 -10.02
CA THR A 105 -13.44 -7.68 -8.64
C THR A 105 -12.50 -8.64 -7.94
N VAL A 106 -11.35 -8.14 -7.50
CA VAL A 106 -10.37 -8.89 -6.71
C VAL A 106 -10.48 -8.41 -5.27
N THR A 107 -10.71 -9.34 -4.35
CA THR A 107 -10.79 -9.09 -2.91
C THR A 107 -9.65 -9.79 -2.21
N TRP A 108 -9.04 -9.16 -1.21
CA TRP A 108 -7.97 -9.75 -0.41
C TRP A 108 -8.00 -9.28 1.03
N GLY A 109 -7.39 -10.07 1.93
CA GLY A 109 -7.21 -9.70 3.32
C GLY A 109 -6.26 -8.51 3.47
N GLY A 110 -6.73 -7.38 4.00
CA GLY A 110 -5.94 -6.21 4.36
C GLY A 110 -5.59 -6.17 5.85
N VAL A 111 -4.65 -5.29 6.22
CA VAL A 111 -4.23 -5.08 7.62
C VAL A 111 -5.37 -4.55 8.51
N THR A 112 -6.37 -3.91 7.91
CA THR A 112 -7.53 -3.29 8.59
C THR A 112 -8.88 -3.91 8.20
N GLY A 113 -8.89 -4.99 7.43
CA GLY A 113 -10.11 -5.60 6.88
C GLY A 113 -9.96 -6.01 5.42
N ALA A 114 -10.99 -6.65 4.86
CA ALA A 114 -11.00 -7.03 3.45
C ALA A 114 -10.92 -5.79 2.55
N THR A 115 -9.98 -5.79 1.61
CA THR A 115 -9.81 -4.74 0.60
C THR A 115 -10.23 -5.30 -0.75
N SER A 116 -10.90 -4.48 -1.56
CA SER A 116 -11.36 -4.86 -2.89
C SER A 116 -10.86 -3.90 -3.95
N LEU A 117 -10.56 -4.43 -5.13
CA LEU A 117 -10.26 -3.69 -6.34
C LEU A 117 -11.21 -4.18 -7.43
N THR A 118 -11.99 -3.26 -7.99
CA THR A 118 -12.85 -3.54 -9.14
C THR A 118 -12.26 -2.86 -10.37
N MET A 119 -12.10 -3.63 -11.44
CA MET A 119 -11.69 -3.14 -12.76
C MET A 119 -12.76 -3.51 -13.77
N GLU A 120 -13.11 -2.55 -14.60
CA GLU A 120 -14.07 -2.71 -15.69
C GLU A 120 -13.41 -2.38 -17.02
N ARG A 121 -13.82 -3.07 -18.08
CA ARG A 121 -13.38 -2.78 -19.45
C ARG A 121 -14.53 -3.00 -20.42
N ASP A 122 -14.70 -2.04 -21.32
CA ASP A 122 -15.60 -2.16 -22.46
C ASP A 122 -15.07 -3.25 -23.40
N LEU A 123 -15.93 -4.21 -23.75
CA LEU A 123 -15.56 -5.31 -24.63
C LEU A 123 -15.93 -4.96 -26.07
N SER A 124 -15.07 -5.35 -27.02
CA SER A 124 -15.36 -5.23 -28.45
C SER A 124 -15.98 -6.52 -28.98
N LYS A 125 -16.78 -6.41 -30.04
CA LYS A 125 -17.39 -7.56 -30.74
C LYS A 125 -16.34 -8.54 -31.31
N PHE A 126 -15.14 -8.04 -31.60
CA PHE A 126 -14.07 -8.76 -32.28
C PHE A 126 -12.79 -8.90 -31.42
N SER A 127 -12.92 -8.75 -30.10
CA SER A 127 -11.76 -8.79 -29.19
C SER A 127 -11.05 -10.15 -29.21
N ASP A 128 -11.82 -11.22 -29.42
CA ASP A 128 -11.39 -12.60 -29.64
C ASP A 128 -10.50 -12.78 -30.87
N LEU A 129 -10.69 -11.97 -31.92
CA LEU A 129 -9.92 -12.04 -33.17
C LEU A 129 -8.57 -11.29 -33.12
N THR A 130 -8.36 -10.42 -32.13
CA THR A 130 -7.19 -9.52 -32.09
C THR A 130 -5.96 -10.21 -31.49
N ARG A 131 -6.15 -11.26 -30.69
CA ARG A 131 -5.05 -12.06 -30.14
C ARG A 131 -4.73 -13.18 -31.11
N GLY A 132 -3.70 -12.97 -31.94
CA GLY A 132 -3.22 -13.96 -32.92
C GLY A 132 -3.18 -15.36 -32.33
N THR A 133 -4.01 -16.24 -32.87
CA THR A 133 -4.07 -17.67 -32.56
C THR A 133 -2.68 -18.27 -32.82
N LYS A 134 -2.05 -18.79 -31.77
CA LYS A 134 -0.89 -19.68 -31.91
C LYS A 134 -1.36 -21.12 -32.10
#